data_AF-A0A6B2SV59-F1
#
_entry.id   AF-A0A6B2SV59-F1
#
_cell.length_a   1.000
_cell.length_b   1.000
_cell.length_c   1.000
_cell.angle_alpha   90.00
_cell.angle_beta   90.00
_cell.angle_gamma   90.00
#
_symmetry.space_group_name_H-M   'P 1'
#
loop_
_entity.id
_entity.type
_entity.pdbx_description
1 polymer ?
#
loop_
_entity_poly.entity_id
_entity_poly.type
_entity_poly.pdbx_seq_one_letter_code
_entity_poly.pdbx_strand_id
1 'polypeptide(L)'
;MYEYKNSEFVVAGTEHWVAWPTRPRWQLVARFVATVLFLPFWVVLGVAIFLGTLAIGLATEVITAVSSSYDKAFDRFMDKALGRVFTLPRWCVLWSEMRYEGDTAHYRARVDKLVAAWTAKASAPRRPKKPLPPSECEIPRRAYRGCGGHYVVQVATARGWELRPSEPERSVRLWWSAST
;
A
#
# COMPACT_ATOMS: atom_id res chain seq x y z
N MET A 1 22.28 -3.78 11.09
CA MET A 1 22.48 -4.17 12.51
C MET A 1 22.04 -2.97 13.32
N TYR A 2 20.93 -3.08 14.08
CA TYR A 2 20.40 -1.96 14.85
C TYR A 2 20.79 -2.16 16.31
N GLU A 3 21.58 -1.24 16.85
CA GLU A 3 22.02 -1.26 18.24
C GLU A 3 21.09 -0.36 19.06
N TYR A 4 20.49 -0.93 20.11
CA TYR A 4 19.59 -0.24 21.02
C TYR A 4 20.43 0.57 21.99
N LYS A 5 20.43 1.90 21.87
CA LYS A 5 20.99 2.76 22.91
C LYS A 5 19.99 3.84 23.28
N ASN A 6 19.36 3.63 24.44
CA ASN A 6 18.71 4.63 25.29
C ASN A 6 17.77 5.62 24.60
N SER A 7 16.50 5.26 24.41
CA SER A 7 15.27 6.11 24.39
C SER A 7 15.25 7.48 23.67
N GLU A 8 16.33 7.90 23.03
CA GLU A 8 16.45 8.98 22.09
C GLU A 8 16.58 8.30 20.73
N PHE A 9 15.63 8.56 19.84
CA PHE A 9 15.71 8.15 18.45
C PHE A 9 16.92 8.86 17.81
N VAL A 10 18.12 8.32 17.99
CA VAL A 10 19.28 8.74 17.23
C VAL A 10 19.11 8.16 15.83
N VAL A 11 18.56 9.00 14.95
CA VAL A 11 18.29 8.71 13.54
C VAL A 11 19.62 8.52 12.81
N ALA A 12 20.18 7.31 12.89
CA ALA A 12 21.21 6.87 11.96
C ALA A 12 20.54 6.65 10.58
N GLY A 13 20.60 7.66 9.71
CA GLY A 13 20.02 7.63 8.35
C GLY A 13 18.97 8.71 8.06
N THR A 14 19.20 9.95 8.51
CA THR A 14 18.29 11.09 8.29
C THR A 14 17.99 11.39 6.81
N GLU A 15 18.86 10.97 5.89
CA GLU A 15 18.69 11.20 4.45
C GLU A 15 17.43 10.54 3.86
N HIS A 16 17.00 9.40 4.40
CA HIS A 16 15.95 8.58 3.76
C HIS A 16 14.53 8.99 4.16
N TRP A 17 14.41 9.89 5.14
CA TRP A 17 13.15 10.45 5.62
C TRP A 17 12.80 11.79 4.94
N VAL A 18 13.71 12.34 4.15
CA VAL A 18 13.53 13.57 3.38
C VAL A 18 12.76 13.27 2.08
N ALA A 19 12.26 14.32 1.42
CA ALA A 19 11.69 14.19 0.08
C ALA A 19 12.73 13.60 -0.89
N TRP A 20 12.29 12.65 -1.71
CA TRP A 20 13.18 12.02 -2.68
C TRP A 20 13.47 12.97 -3.84
N PRO A 21 14.67 12.88 -4.44
CA PRO A 21 15.01 13.71 -5.59
C PRO A 21 14.00 13.48 -6.73
N THR A 22 13.65 14.57 -7.40
CA THR A 22 12.75 14.56 -8.56
C THR A 22 13.41 13.78 -9.70
N ARG A 23 12.67 12.85 -10.31
CA ARG A 23 13.18 12.14 -11.49
C ARG A 23 13.20 13.07 -12.70
N PRO A 24 14.14 12.87 -13.63
CA PRO A 24 14.12 13.63 -14.88
C PRO A 24 12.86 13.28 -15.69
N ARG A 25 12.26 14.30 -16.31
CA ARG A 25 10.94 14.20 -16.99
C ARG A 25 10.91 13.10 -18.06
N TRP A 26 11.98 12.94 -18.83
CA TRP A 26 12.05 11.91 -19.88
C TRP A 26 11.91 10.48 -19.32
N GLN A 27 12.47 10.22 -18.13
CA GLN A 27 12.37 8.91 -17.49
C GLN A 27 10.95 8.65 -16.98
N LEU A 28 10.26 9.70 -16.50
CA LEU A 28 8.84 9.60 -16.11
C LEU A 28 7.95 9.35 -17.32
N VAL A 29 8.17 10.06 -18.43
CA VAL A 29 7.42 9.87 -19.68
C VAL A 29 7.61 8.44 -20.20
N ALA A 30 8.84 7.95 -20.30
CA ALA A 30 9.13 6.59 -20.78
C ALA A 30 8.45 5.53 -19.90
N ARG A 31 8.54 5.67 -18.58
CA ARG A 31 7.87 4.75 -17.64
C ARG A 31 6.35 4.86 -17.70
N PHE A 32 5.81 6.06 -17.92
CA PHE A 32 4.37 6.27 -18.08
C PHE A 32 3.87 5.59 -19.36
N VAL A 33 4.54 5.78 -20.50
CA VAL A 33 4.21 5.09 -21.76
C VAL A 33 4.27 3.58 -21.58
N ALA A 34 5.34 3.06 -20.97
CA ALA A 34 5.44 1.63 -20.66
C ALA A 34 4.29 1.16 -19.74
N THR A 35 3.85 1.99 -18.78
CA THR A 35 2.72 1.67 -17.90
C THR A 35 1.42 1.63 -18.68
N VAL A 36 1.17 2.61 -19.56
CA VAL A 36 -0.05 2.67 -20.39
C VAL A 36 -0.14 1.48 -21.34
N LEU A 37 0.98 1.00 -21.88
CA LEU A 37 1.02 -0.20 -22.72
C LEU A 37 0.89 -1.50 -21.91
N PHE A 38 1.46 -1.54 -20.71
CA PHE A 38 1.43 -2.71 -19.83
C PHE A 38 0.07 -2.91 -19.16
N LEU A 39 -0.60 -1.83 -18.76
CA LEU A 39 -1.86 -1.88 -18.04
C LEU A 39 -2.98 -2.65 -18.76
N PRO A 40 -3.26 -2.46 -20.08
CA PRO A 40 -4.28 -3.26 -20.77
C PRO A 40 -3.91 -4.73 -20.81
N PHE A 41 -2.65 -5.07 -21.09
CA PHE A 41 -2.17 -6.45 -21.03
C PHE A 41 -2.39 -7.07 -19.64
N TRP A 42 -2.08 -6.30 -18.59
CA TRP A 42 -2.22 -6.72 -17.21
C TRP A 42 -3.68 -6.94 -16.80
N VAL A 43 -4.59 -6.08 -17.26
CA VAL A 43 -6.04 -6.24 -17.08
C VAL A 43 -6.53 -7.49 -17.80
N VAL A 44 -6.13 -7.70 -19.06
CA VAL A 44 -6.50 -8.90 -19.82
C VAL A 44 -6.01 -10.16 -19.13
N LEU A 45 -4.77 -10.16 -18.63
CA LEU A 45 -4.21 -11.28 -17.86
C LEU A 45 -5.04 -11.53 -16.59
N GLY A 46 -5.41 -10.48 -15.85
CA GLY A 46 -6.25 -10.61 -14.66
C GLY A 46 -7.64 -11.17 -14.96
N VAL A 47 -8.27 -10.72 -16.05
CA VAL A 47 -9.55 -11.26 -16.53
C VAL A 47 -9.40 -12.73 -16.95
N ALA A 48 -8.34 -13.07 -17.67
CA ALA A 48 -8.09 -14.45 -18.10
C ALA A 48 -7.87 -15.39 -16.90
N ILE A 49 -7.08 -14.97 -15.90
CA ILE A 49 -6.89 -15.71 -14.66
C ILE A 49 -8.23 -15.87 -13.94
N PHE A 50 -9.00 -14.80 -13.80
CA PHE A 50 -10.32 -14.84 -13.16
C PHE A 50 -11.27 -15.83 -13.87
N LEU A 51 -11.37 -15.76 -15.19
CA LEU A 51 -12.20 -16.68 -15.98
C LEU A 51 -11.71 -18.12 -15.87
N GLY A 52 -10.39 -18.34 -15.90
CA GLY A 52 -9.80 -19.67 -15.69
C GLY A 52 -10.14 -20.23 -14.31
N THR A 53 -10.04 -19.41 -13.26
CA THR A 53 -10.40 -19.82 -11.90
C THR A 53 -11.90 -20.06 -11.74
N LEU A 54 -12.74 -19.29 -12.44
CA LEU A 54 -14.19 -19.50 -12.46
C LEU A 54 -14.54 -20.82 -13.16
N ALA A 55 -13.88 -21.12 -14.29
CA ALA A 55 -14.03 -22.39 -14.99
C ALA A 55 -13.57 -23.58 -14.14
N ILE A 56 -12.45 -23.45 -13.42
CA ILE A 56 -11.99 -24.46 -12.44
C ILE A 56 -13.03 -24.60 -11.32
N GLY A 57 -13.52 -23.50 -10.75
CA GLY A 57 -14.56 -23.48 -9.73
C GLY A 57 -15.82 -24.25 -10.14
N LEU A 58 -16.31 -23.99 -11.35
CA LEU A 58 -17.44 -24.72 -11.94
C LEU A 58 -17.14 -26.22 -12.13
N ALA A 59 -15.93 -26.58 -12.58
CA ALA A 59 -15.54 -27.99 -12.70
C ALA A 59 -15.36 -28.68 -11.34
N THR A 60 -15.01 -27.92 -10.29
CA THR A 60 -14.77 -28.43 -8.94
C THR A 60 -16.05 -28.66 -8.13
N GLU A 61 -17.24 -28.23 -8.58
CA GLU A 61 -18.52 -28.64 -7.96
C GLU A 61 -18.68 -30.17 -7.88
N VAL A 62 -17.98 -30.92 -8.75
CA VAL A 62 -17.95 -32.40 -8.72
C VAL A 62 -17.03 -32.94 -7.59
N ILE A 63 -16.05 -32.16 -7.13
CA ILE A 63 -15.01 -32.56 -6.15
C ILE A 63 -15.32 -32.04 -4.74
N THR A 64 -15.98 -30.88 -4.60
CA THR A 64 -16.32 -30.26 -3.31
C THR A 64 -17.30 -31.07 -2.46
N ALA A 65 -18.02 -32.03 -3.07
CA ALA A 65 -18.79 -33.03 -2.34
C ALA A 65 -17.93 -33.89 -1.37
N VAL A 66 -16.60 -33.91 -1.52
CA VAL A 66 -15.71 -34.84 -0.81
C VAL A 66 -14.73 -34.16 0.16
N SER A 67 -14.48 -32.84 0.09
CA SER A 67 -13.47 -32.24 0.98
C SER A 67 -13.63 -30.74 1.26
N SER A 68 -13.99 -30.41 2.50
CA SER A 68 -13.96 -29.04 3.05
C SER A 68 -12.56 -28.43 3.19
N SER A 69 -11.51 -29.23 3.05
CA SER A 69 -10.11 -28.76 3.04
C SER A 69 -9.74 -28.13 1.70
N TYR A 70 -10.38 -28.56 0.61
CA TYR A 70 -10.15 -28.04 -0.74
C TYR A 70 -10.65 -26.59 -0.88
N ASP A 71 -11.85 -26.28 -0.38
CA ASP A 71 -12.42 -24.92 -0.41
C ASP A 71 -11.50 -23.90 0.27
N LYS A 72 -11.00 -24.22 1.48
CA LYS A 72 -10.08 -23.34 2.22
C LYS A 72 -8.72 -23.17 1.51
N ALA A 73 -8.29 -24.16 0.73
CA ALA A 73 -7.06 -24.05 -0.04
C ALA A 73 -7.27 -23.19 -1.30
N PHE A 74 -8.42 -23.36 -1.96
CA PHE A 74 -8.82 -22.60 -3.14
C PHE A 74 -9.04 -21.12 -2.80
N ASP A 75 -9.78 -20.80 -1.74
CA ASP A 75 -10.00 -19.41 -1.30
C ASP A 75 -8.68 -18.69 -1.00
N ARG A 76 -7.76 -19.35 -0.26
CA ARG A 76 -6.44 -18.78 0.03
C ARG A 76 -5.58 -18.60 -1.21
N PHE A 77 -5.71 -19.51 -2.18
CA PHE A 77 -5.04 -19.38 -3.47
C PHE A 77 -5.61 -18.20 -4.26
N MET A 78 -6.94 -18.05 -4.30
CA MET A 78 -7.64 -16.97 -4.98
C MET A 78 -7.26 -15.61 -4.41
N ASP A 79 -7.32 -15.44 -3.08
CA ASP A 79 -6.90 -14.21 -2.41
C ASP A 79 -5.44 -13.84 -2.72
N LYS A 80 -4.56 -14.83 -2.75
CA LYS A 80 -3.12 -14.62 -3.03
C LYS A 80 -2.85 -14.33 -4.50
N ALA A 81 -3.55 -15.02 -5.41
CA ALA A 81 -3.43 -14.85 -6.86
C ALA A 81 -3.99 -13.49 -7.29
N LEU A 82 -5.23 -13.18 -6.89
CA LEU A 82 -5.88 -11.90 -7.17
C LEU A 82 -5.12 -10.75 -6.49
N GLY A 83 -4.74 -10.89 -5.22
CA GLY A 83 -3.99 -9.85 -4.51
C GLY A 83 -2.66 -9.50 -5.18
N ARG A 84 -1.95 -10.50 -5.72
CA ARG A 84 -0.68 -10.29 -6.45
C ARG A 84 -0.92 -9.71 -7.85
N VAL A 85 -1.98 -10.13 -8.54
CA VAL A 85 -2.32 -9.58 -9.86
C VAL A 85 -2.78 -8.13 -9.74
N PHE A 86 -3.55 -7.74 -8.72
CA PHE A 86 -3.99 -6.34 -8.58
C PHE A 86 -2.92 -5.41 -8.00
N THR A 87 -1.77 -5.92 -7.57
CA THR A 87 -0.64 -5.06 -7.19
C THR A 87 0.09 -4.55 -8.43
N LEU A 88 -0.02 -3.24 -8.69
CA LEU A 88 0.75 -2.60 -9.76
C LEU A 88 2.25 -2.76 -9.51
N PRO A 89 3.03 -3.18 -10.53
CA PRO A 89 4.48 -3.27 -10.41
C PRO A 89 5.10 -1.96 -9.90
N ARG A 90 6.16 -2.06 -9.10
CA ARG A 90 6.83 -0.88 -8.48
C ARG A 90 7.41 0.11 -9.50
N TRP A 91 7.61 -0.32 -10.75
CA TRP A 91 8.13 0.51 -11.84
C TRP A 91 7.05 1.35 -12.53
N CYS A 92 5.77 0.96 -12.44
CA CYS A 92 4.69 1.65 -13.13
C CYS A 92 4.56 3.09 -12.63
N VAL A 93 4.44 4.07 -13.52
CA VAL A 93 4.25 5.48 -13.17
C VAL A 93 2.81 5.84 -13.49
N LEU A 94 2.10 6.35 -12.49
CA LEU A 94 0.71 6.81 -12.65
C LEU A 94 0.70 8.24 -13.21
N TRP A 95 -0.41 8.63 -13.86
CA TRP A 95 -0.59 9.98 -14.37
C TRP A 95 -0.37 11.06 -13.30
N SER A 96 -0.83 10.82 -12.07
CA SER A 96 -0.60 11.74 -10.95
C SER A 96 0.90 11.91 -10.63
N GLU A 97 1.68 10.82 -10.73
CA GLU A 97 3.14 10.89 -10.51
C GLU A 97 3.82 11.64 -11.66
N MET A 98 3.34 11.50 -12.90
CA MET A 98 3.88 12.26 -14.05
C MET A 98 3.58 13.77 -13.94
N ARG A 99 2.38 14.14 -13.51
CA ARG A 99 1.92 15.54 -13.49
C ARG A 99 2.42 16.32 -12.28
N TYR A 100 2.48 15.68 -11.11
CA TYR A 100 2.76 16.34 -9.84
C TYR A 100 4.14 15.98 -9.26
N GLU A 101 5.03 15.35 -10.04
CA GLU A 101 6.41 15.14 -9.60
C GLU A 101 7.07 16.49 -9.27
N GLY A 102 7.58 16.62 -8.03
CA GLY A 102 8.22 17.85 -7.54
C GLY A 102 7.24 18.86 -6.92
N ASP A 103 5.94 18.63 -6.99
CA ASP A 103 4.93 19.44 -6.31
C ASP A 103 4.75 18.96 -4.86
N THR A 104 5.48 19.58 -3.94
CA THR A 104 5.46 19.23 -2.52
C THR A 104 4.07 19.43 -1.90
N ALA A 105 3.31 20.44 -2.34
CA ALA A 105 1.98 20.74 -1.81
C ALA A 105 0.97 19.65 -2.20
N HIS A 106 1.03 19.16 -3.45
CA HIS A 106 0.22 18.02 -3.88
C HIS A 106 0.46 16.77 -3.01
N TYR A 107 1.73 16.45 -2.75
CA TYR A 107 2.08 15.29 -1.93
C TYR A 107 1.65 15.46 -0.46
N ARG A 108 1.79 16.67 0.12
CA ARG A 108 1.28 16.95 1.47
C ARG A 108 -0.23 16.75 1.56
N ALA A 109 -0.99 17.35 0.65
CA ALA A 109 -2.45 17.19 0.62
C ALA A 109 -2.89 15.73 0.45
N ARG A 110 -2.13 14.95 -0.33
CA ARG A 110 -2.37 13.51 -0.50
C ARG A 110 -2.12 12.74 0.80
N VAL A 111 -1.03 13.03 1.50
CA VAL A 111 -0.72 12.43 2.81
C VAL A 111 -1.81 12.79 3.81
N ASP A 112 -2.21 14.07 3.90
CA ASP A 112 -3.23 14.54 4.85
C ASP A 112 -4.55 13.81 4.65
N LYS A 113 -4.97 13.64 3.38
CA LYS A 113 -6.18 12.91 2.99
C LYS A 113 -6.08 11.43 3.34
N LEU A 114 -4.94 10.79 3.09
CA LEU A 114 -4.73 9.37 3.39
C LEU A 114 -4.75 9.12 4.90
N VAL A 115 -3.99 9.91 5.67
CA VAL A 115 -3.98 9.81 7.12
C VAL A 115 -5.38 10.10 7.67
N ALA A 116 -6.14 11.05 7.10
CA ALA A 116 -7.49 11.37 7.55
C ALA A 116 -8.44 10.20 7.32
N ALA A 117 -8.38 9.58 6.14
CA ALA A 117 -9.18 8.42 5.80
C ALA A 117 -8.85 7.21 6.70
N TRP A 118 -7.56 6.98 7.00
CA TRP A 118 -7.15 5.94 7.93
C TRP A 118 -7.57 6.23 9.36
N THR A 119 -7.41 7.47 9.82
CA THR A 119 -7.84 7.91 11.16
C THR A 119 -9.35 7.71 11.31
N ALA A 120 -10.16 8.10 10.32
CA ALA A 120 -11.61 7.91 10.33
C ALA A 120 -12.02 6.43 10.37
N LYS A 121 -11.21 5.54 9.78
CA LYS A 121 -11.44 4.08 9.85
C LYS A 121 -11.02 3.51 11.21
N ALA A 122 -9.90 3.97 11.76
CA ALA A 122 -9.37 3.51 13.05
C ALA A 122 -10.23 4.00 14.23
N SER A 123 -10.73 5.23 14.17
CA SER A 123 -11.60 5.82 15.19
C SER A 123 -13.08 5.45 15.06
N ALA A 124 -13.45 4.70 14.01
CA ALA A 124 -14.83 4.29 13.80
C ALA A 124 -15.31 3.40 14.95
N PRO A 125 -16.51 3.66 15.53
CA PRO A 125 -17.03 2.85 16.62
C PRO A 125 -17.22 1.41 16.16
N ARG A 126 -16.87 0.47 17.06
CA ARG A 126 -16.99 -0.97 16.80
C ARG A 126 -18.44 -1.30 16.47
N ARG A 127 -18.67 -1.84 15.27
CA ARG A 127 -19.99 -2.36 14.89
C ARG A 127 -20.05 -3.86 15.15
N PRO A 128 -21.13 -4.37 15.77
CA PRO A 128 -21.30 -5.80 15.94
C PRO A 128 -21.31 -6.50 14.57
N LYS A 129 -20.67 -7.67 14.49
CA LYS A 129 -20.51 -8.49 13.27
C LYS A 129 -19.66 -7.87 12.14
N LYS A 130 -18.92 -6.77 12.39
CA LYS A 130 -17.93 -6.24 11.44
C LYS A 130 -16.50 -6.52 11.92
N PRO A 131 -15.53 -6.63 10.99
CA PRO A 131 -14.12 -6.74 11.36
C PRO A 131 -13.69 -5.55 12.23
N LEU A 132 -12.71 -5.79 13.11
CA LEU A 132 -12.15 -4.74 13.95
C LEU A 132 -11.64 -3.57 13.09
N PRO A 133 -11.76 -2.33 13.60
CA PRO A 133 -11.13 -1.19 12.95
C PRO A 133 -9.61 -1.44 12.85
N PRO A 134 -8.98 -1.01 11.75
CA PRO A 134 -7.57 -1.28 11.53
C PRO A 134 -6.70 -0.51 12.52
N SER A 135 -5.86 -1.23 13.26
CA SER A 135 -4.85 -0.66 14.16
C SER A 135 -3.53 -0.34 13.45
N GLU A 136 -3.29 -0.94 12.29
CA GLU A 136 -2.10 -0.72 11.46
C GLU A 136 -2.42 0.04 10.18
N CYS A 137 -1.55 0.99 9.85
CA CYS A 137 -1.60 1.73 8.60
C CYS A 137 -0.23 1.66 7.91
N GLU A 138 -0.19 1.19 6.67
CA GLU A 138 1.00 1.23 5.83
C GLU A 138 0.81 2.28 4.73
N ILE A 139 1.64 3.33 4.75
CA ILE A 139 1.65 4.37 3.73
C ILE A 139 2.83 4.07 2.78
N PRO A 140 2.58 3.78 1.49
CA PRO A 140 3.64 3.43 0.55
C PRO A 140 4.42 4.67 0.11
N ARG A 141 5.71 4.51 -0.21
CA ARG A 141 6.60 5.61 -0.65
C ARG A 141 6.00 6.50 -1.74
N ARG A 142 5.29 5.91 -2.70
CA ARG A 142 4.63 6.65 -3.81
C ARG A 142 3.70 7.77 -3.32
N ALA A 143 3.12 7.64 -2.12
CA ALA A 143 2.17 8.60 -1.57
C ALA A 143 2.83 9.82 -0.93
N TYR A 144 4.07 9.72 -0.46
CA TYR A 144 4.78 10.81 0.25
C TYR A 144 6.13 11.18 -0.37
N ARG A 145 6.47 10.61 -1.53
CA ARG A 145 7.78 10.77 -2.16
C ARG A 145 8.22 12.24 -2.29
N GLY A 146 7.31 13.13 -2.67
CA GLY A 146 7.61 14.55 -2.85
C GLY A 146 7.58 15.40 -1.57
N CYS A 147 7.02 14.92 -0.46
CA CYS A 147 7.00 15.64 0.83
C CYS A 147 7.93 15.04 1.89
N GLY A 148 8.43 13.82 1.66
CA GLY A 148 9.28 13.10 2.61
C GLY A 148 8.50 12.31 3.66
N GLY A 149 9.16 11.32 4.26
CA GLY A 149 8.61 10.50 5.33
C GLY A 149 8.41 11.29 6.63
N HIS A 150 9.24 12.32 6.88
CA HIS A 150 9.08 13.19 8.06
C HIS A 150 7.70 13.85 8.13
N TYR A 151 7.19 14.35 7.01
CA TYR A 151 5.85 14.96 6.96
C TYR A 151 4.75 13.94 7.30
N VAL A 152 4.90 12.69 6.85
CA VAL A 152 3.96 11.61 7.18
C VAL A 152 3.93 11.37 8.69
N VAL A 153 5.10 11.24 9.32
CA VAL A 153 5.21 11.02 10.77
C VAL A 153 4.60 12.21 11.52
N GLN A 154 4.91 13.44 11.13
CA GLN A 154 4.38 14.64 11.76
C GLN A 154 2.84 14.66 11.77
N VAL A 155 2.22 14.44 10.60
CA VAL A 155 0.75 14.45 10.47
C VAL A 155 0.11 13.25 11.17
N ALA A 156 0.77 12.10 11.14
CA ALA A 156 0.31 10.88 11.80
C ALA A 156 0.33 11.04 13.33
N THR A 157 1.44 11.50 13.91
CA THR A 157 1.60 11.74 15.35
C THR A 157 0.63 12.81 15.84
N ALA A 158 0.40 13.88 15.06
CA ALA A 158 -0.61 14.90 15.40
C ALA A 158 -2.03 14.33 15.51
N ARG A 159 -2.30 13.16 14.90
CA ARG A 159 -3.59 12.46 14.98
C ARG A 159 -3.60 11.27 15.94
N GLY A 160 -2.53 11.03 16.69
CA GLY A 160 -2.45 9.91 17.64
C GLY A 160 -1.91 8.60 17.05
N TRP A 161 -1.30 8.64 15.87
CA TRP A 161 -0.58 7.48 15.32
C TRP A 161 0.88 7.47 15.81
N GLU A 162 1.38 6.28 16.13
CA GLU A 162 2.76 6.03 16.52
C GLU A 162 3.55 5.39 15.38
N LEU A 163 4.83 5.75 15.28
CA LEU A 163 5.72 5.18 14.28
C LEU A 163 6.22 3.80 14.74
N ARG A 164 6.03 2.79 13.90
CA ARG A 164 6.66 1.47 14.06
C ARG A 164 7.99 1.40 13.30
N PRO A 165 8.85 0.40 13.57
CA PRO A 165 10.01 0.11 12.72
C PRO A 165 9.58 0.03 11.26
N SER A 166 10.04 0.99 10.47
CA SER A 166 9.57 1.25 9.11
C SER A 166 10.76 1.40 8.18
N GLU A 167 10.60 0.92 6.95
CA GLU A 167 11.58 1.09 5.88
C GLU A 167 11.11 2.24 4.97
N PRO A 168 11.60 3.48 5.14
CA PRO A 168 11.09 4.65 4.40
C PRO A 168 11.27 4.54 2.88
N GLU A 169 12.15 3.65 2.41
CA GLU A 169 12.30 3.32 0.98
C GLU A 169 11.13 2.52 0.41
N ARG A 170 10.41 1.80 1.27
CA ARG A 170 9.29 0.94 0.93
C ARG A 170 7.98 1.58 1.38
N SER A 171 7.85 1.81 2.67
CA SER A 171 6.64 2.31 3.31
C SER A 171 6.88 2.76 4.75
N VAL A 172 6.06 3.71 5.19
CA VAL A 172 5.96 4.12 6.59
C VAL A 172 4.83 3.32 7.23
N ARG A 173 5.14 2.59 8.29
CA ARG A 173 4.20 1.80 9.09
C ARG A 173 3.85 2.55 10.36
N LEU A 174 2.56 2.73 10.58
CA LEU A 174 1.99 3.48 11.67
C LEU A 174 1.04 2.58 12.46
N TRP A 175 1.02 2.77 13.77
CA TRP A 175 0.13 2.08 14.70
C TRP A 175 -0.81 3.08 15.38
N TRP A 176 -2.08 2.72 15.54
CA TRP A 176 -3.06 3.55 16.23
C TRP A 176 -2.91 3.38 17.74
N SER A 177 -2.37 4.38 18.45
CA SER A 177 -2.11 4.29 19.90
C SER A 177 -3.38 3.98 20.72
N ALA A 178 -4.51 4.56 20.32
CA ALA A 178 -5.80 4.40 20.98
C ALA A 178 -6.53 3.07 20.68
N SER A 179 -5.86 2.09 20.05
CA SER A 179 -6.38 0.72 19.94
C SER A 179 -5.97 -0.19 21.10
N THR A 180 -5.18 0.31 22.05
CA THR A 180 -4.74 -0.41 23.27
C THR A 180 -5.69 -0.14 24.41
#